data_AF-W1UJH5-F1
#
_entry.id   AF-W1UJH5-F1
#
_cell.length_a   1.000
_cell.length_b   1.000
_cell.length_c   1.000
_cell.angle_alpha   90.00
_cell.angle_beta   90.00
_cell.angle_gamma   90.00
#
_symmetry.space_group_name_H-M   'P 1'
#
loop_
_entity.id
_entity.type
_entity.pdbx_description
1 polymer ?
#
loop_
_entity_poly.entity_id
_entity_poly.type
_entity_poly.pdbx_seq_one_letter_code
_entity_poly.pdbx_strand_id
1 'polypeptide(L)' 'MYFRLENKESHKSQEIGNLIRVYNRSKREESESEPLNLYVEDEKGNLLAGLIAETFGN' A
#
# COMPACT_ATOMS: atom_id res chain seq x y z
N MET A 1 21.13 15.94 26.92
CA MET A 1 20.50 15.35 25.71
C MET A 1 21.58 15.24 24.66
N TYR A 2 21.75 14.07 24.05
CA TYR A 2 22.81 13.84 23.06
C TYR A 2 22.18 13.59 21.69
N PHE A 3 22.61 14.35 20.70
CA PHE A 3 22.19 14.19 19.31
C PHE A 3 23.32 13.53 18.53
N ARG A 4 22.98 12.57 17.69
CA ARG A 4 23.92 11.91 16.80
C ARG A 4 23.37 11.92 15.38
N LEU A 5 24.18 12.45 14.46
CA LEU A 5 23.92 12.35 13.03
C LEU A 5 24.60 11.09 12.51
N GLU A 6 23.89 10.28 11.73
CA GLU A 6 24.43 9.11 11.04
C GLU A 6 23.92 9.14 9.59
N ASN A 7 24.84 9.13 8.62
CA ASN A 7 24.53 9.14 7.19
C ASN A 7 25.12 7.90 6.50
N LYS A 8 24.64 6.74 6.92
CA LYS A 8 24.96 5.41 6.38
C LYS A 8 23.82 4.45 6.70
N GLU A 9 23.80 3.30 6.04
CA GLU A 9 22.89 2.22 6.45
C GLU A 9 23.14 1.80 7.90
N SER A 10 22.06 1.64 8.66
CA SER A 10 22.12 1.41 10.10
C SER A 10 20.97 0.51 10.51
N HIS A 11 21.25 -0.50 11.32
CA HIS A 11 20.21 -1.33 11.93
C HIS A 11 19.21 -0.48 12.74
N LYS A 12 19.69 0.60 13.36
CA LYS A 12 18.85 1.51 14.14
C LYS A 12 17.85 2.27 13.27
N SER A 13 18.24 2.68 12.05
CA SER A 13 17.30 3.35 11.14
C SER A 13 16.22 2.39 10.63
N GLN A 14 16.59 1.13 10.37
CA GLN A 14 15.63 0.08 10.01
C GLN A 14 14.63 -0.20 11.13
N GLU A 15 15.11 -0.32 12.38
CA GLU A 15 14.27 -0.55 13.56
C GLU A 15 13.28 0.60 13.79
N ILE A 16 13.74 1.86 13.73
CA ILE A 16 12.88 3.04 13.82
C ILE A 16 11.85 3.05 12.67
N GLY A 17 12.28 2.75 11.45
CA GLY A 17 11.38 2.67 10.29
C GLY A 17 10.28 1.61 10.47
N ASN A 18 10.62 0.46 11.06
CA ASN A 18 9.65 -0.59 11.37
C ASN A 18 8.65 -0.13 12.44
N LEU A 19 9.10 0.53 13.51
CA LEU A 19 8.23 1.06 14.55
C LEU A 19 7.23 2.09 14.00
N ILE A 20 7.69 3.02 13.13
CA ILE A 20 6.83 4.00 12.46
C ILE A 20 5.79 3.28 11.59
N ARG A 21 6.20 2.27 10.82
CA ARG A 21 5.29 1.51 9.96
C ARG A 21 4.21 0.78 10.77
N VAL A 22 4.59 0.16 11.89
CA VAL A 22 3.65 -0.53 12.79
C VAL A 22 2.66 0.47 13.39
N TYR A 23 3.15 1.62 13.87
CA TYR A 23 2.30 2.68 14.41
C TYR A 23 1.33 3.23 13.36
N ASN A 24 1.82 3.57 12.17
CA ASN A 24 0.97 4.09 11.10
C ASN A 24 -0.09 3.07 10.66
N ARG A 25 0.25 1.77 10.62
CA ARG A 25 -0.72 0.71 10.33
C ARG A 25 -1.77 0.56 11.43
N SER A 26 -1.38 0.65 12.71
CA SER A 26 -2.32 0.55 13.83
C SER A 26 -3.22 1.78 13.99
N LYS A 27 -2.88 2.89 13.33
CA LYS A 27 -3.66 4.13 13.25
C LYS A 27 -4.30 4.37 11.89
N ARG A 28 -4.09 3.47 10.92
CA ARG A 28 -4.78 3.51 9.64
C ARG A 28 -6.25 3.25 9.95
N GLU A 29 -7.13 4.18 9.53
CA GLU A 29 -8.56 3.89 9.55
C GLU A 29 -8.81 2.62 8.72
N GLU A 30 -9.78 1.80 9.12
CA GLU A 30 -10.14 0.59 8.38
C GLU A 30 -10.59 0.97 6.96
N SER A 31 -9.66 0.91 6.01
CA SER A 31 -9.98 1.15 4.60
C SER A 31 -10.38 -0.17 3.97
N GLU A 32 -11.63 -0.27 3.55
CA GLU A 32 -12.09 -1.39 2.73
C GLU A 32 -11.42 -1.29 1.36
N SER A 33 -11.01 -2.45 0.84
CA SER A 33 -10.42 -2.54 -0.49
C SER A 33 -11.52 -2.98 -1.42
N GLU A 34 -11.91 -2.09 -2.34
CA GLU A 34 -12.98 -2.37 -3.29
C GLU A 34 -12.37 -2.67 -4.67
N PRO A 35 -12.76 -3.79 -5.31
CA PRO A 35 -12.26 -4.14 -6.63
C PRO A 35 -12.82 -3.19 -7.68
N LEU A 36 -11.94 -2.70 -8.55
CA LEU A 36 -12.30 -1.93 -9.72
C LEU A 36 -11.82 -2.66 -10.97
N ASN A 37 -12.69 -3.51 -11.49
CA ASN A 37 -12.40 -4.35 -12.64
C ASN A 37 -13.09 -3.80 -13.88
N LEU A 38 -12.31 -3.59 -14.94
CA LEU A 38 -12.78 -3.14 -16.24
C LEU A 38 -12.51 -4.23 -17.26
N TYR A 39 -13.54 -4.57 -18.04
CA TYR A 39 -13.47 -5.59 -19.07
C TYR A 39 -13.89 -5.02 -20.41
N VAL A 40 -13.29 -5.54 -21.47
CA VAL A 40 -13.72 -5.38 -22.85
C VAL A 40 -14.21 -6.73 -23.32
N GLU A 41 -15.48 -6.82 -23.69
CA GLU A 41 -16.14 -8.05 -24.15
C GLU A 41 -16.64 -7.87 -25.59
N ASP A 42 -16.74 -8.98 -26.33
CA ASP A 42 -17.43 -9.00 -27.62
C ASP A 42 -18.97 -9.05 -27.46
N GLU A 43 -19.70 -8.99 -28.57
CA GLU A 43 -21.17 -9.02 -28.57
C GLU A 43 -21.78 -10.32 -28.02
N LYS A 44 -20.98 -11.38 -27.88
CA LYS A 44 -21.39 -12.67 -27.31
C LYS A 44 -21.00 -12.80 -25.84
N GLY A 45 -20.37 -11.78 -25.25
CA GLY A 45 -19.89 -11.76 -23.87
C GLY A 45 -18.54 -12.47 -23.68
N ASN A 46 -17.75 -12.70 -24.73
CA ASN A 46 -16.41 -13.25 -24.57
C ASN A 46 -15.41 -12.15 -24.20
N LEU A 47 -14.58 -12.39 -23.19
CA LEU A 47 -13.54 -11.47 -22.75
C LEU A 47 -12.47 -11.28 -23.84
N LEU A 48 -12.24 -10.04 -24.24
CA LEU A 48 -11.20 -9.64 -25.18
C LEU A 48 -9.97 -9.06 -24.46
N ALA A 49 -10.19 -8.28 -23.41
CA ALA A 49 -9.15 -7.68 -22.57
C ALA A 49 -9.72 -7.22 -21.22
N GLY A 50 -8.85 -6.95 -20.24
CA GLY A 50 -9.28 -6.38 -18.97
C GLY A 50 -8.17 -5.67 -18.19
N LEU A 51 -8.58 -4.85 -17.25
CA LEU A 51 -7.74 -4.19 -16.26
C LEU A 51 -8.31 -4.47 -14.87
N ILE A 52 -7.44 -4.96 -13.99
CA ILE A 52 -7.75 -5.26 -12.59
C ILE A 52 -7.06 -4.20 -11.74
N ALA A 53 -7.85 -3.50 -10.93
CA ALA A 53 -7.35 -2.54 -9.96
C ALA A 53 -8.09 -2.70 -8.63
N GLU A 54 -7.49 -2.16 -7.59
CA GLU A 54 -8.09 -2.05 -6.26
C GLU A 54 -8.08 -0.57 -5.87
N THR A 55 -9.20 -0.09 -5.35
CA THR A 55 -9.27 1.21 -4.72
C THR A 55 -9.14 1.04 -3.22
N PHE A 56 -8.46 1.99 -2.55
CA PHE A 56 -8.30 2.00 -1.10
C PHE A 56 -8.73 3.36 -0.58
N GLY A 57 -9.68 3.40 0.35
CA GLY A 57 -10.16 4.63 0.96
C GLY A 57 -11.25 4.36 2.00
N ASN A 58 -11.66 5.43 2.69
CA ASN A 58 -12.86 5.51 3.51
C ASN A 58 -13.87 6.44 2.84
#